data_AF-A0A7X9HI06-F1
#
_entry.id   AF-A0A7X9HI06-F1
#
_cell.length_a   1.000
_cell.length_b   1.000
_cell.length_c   1.000
_cell.angle_alpha   90.00
_cell.angle_beta   90.00
_cell.angle_gamma   90.00
#
_symmetry.space_group_name_H-M   'P 1'
#
loop_
_entity.id
_entity.type
_entity.pdbx_description
1 polymer ?
#
loop_
_entity_poly.entity_id
_entity_poly.type
_entity_poly.pdbx_seq_one_letter_code
_entity_poly.pdbx_strand_id
1 'polypeptide(L)'
;MTREEIYLAALLHDIGKFWQRADDAYDKSKNLSKNTLNIIDYIAPKTQKGYPTHQHVIWTYELLDRLSKKNEFINKNVIELASYHHRPISKDGAIIQMADWWARGLESIYEETEEKNDYGTERYKKIPLGNVFSLIQPENSAV
;
A
#
# COMPACT_ATOMS: atom_id res chain seq x y z
N MET A 1 20.95 7.78 -4.18
CA MET A 1 20.13 6.62 -3.84
C MET A 1 20.95 5.38 -4.15
N THR A 2 21.03 4.42 -3.24
CA THR A 2 21.76 3.15 -3.43
C THR A 2 20.80 2.05 -3.86
N ARG A 3 21.35 0.95 -4.37
CA ARG A 3 20.56 -0.22 -4.77
C ARG A 3 19.89 -0.86 -3.54
N GLU A 4 20.59 -0.88 -2.41
CA GLU A 4 20.11 -1.41 -1.14
C GLU A 4 18.92 -0.60 -0.60
N GLU A 5 18.94 0.72 -0.77
CA GLU A 5 17.79 1.58 -0.44
C GLU A 5 16.57 1.25 -1.31
N ILE A 6 16.77 1.01 -2.61
CA ILE A 6 15.69 0.61 -3.52
C ILE A 6 15.10 -0.73 -3.10
N TYR A 7 15.94 -1.72 -2.78
CA TYR A 7 15.47 -3.04 -2.33
C TYR A 7 14.67 -2.97 -1.04
N LEU A 8 15.17 -2.22 -0.06
CA LEU A 8 14.50 -2.06 1.22
C LEU A 8 13.17 -1.31 1.05
N ALA A 9 13.15 -0.24 0.26
CA ALA A 9 11.93 0.50 0.00
C ALA A 9 10.90 -0.32 -0.78
N ALA A 10 11.33 -1.08 -1.79
CA ALA A 10 10.46 -1.98 -2.55
C ALA A 10 9.87 -3.08 -1.65
N LEU A 11 10.63 -3.61 -0.70
CA LEU A 11 10.11 -4.56 0.28
C LEU A 11 9.06 -3.93 1.22
N LEU A 12 9.26 -2.66 1.59
CA LEU A 12 8.46 -1.97 2.60
C LEU A 12 7.33 -1.10 2.03
N HIS A 13 7.18 -0.95 0.72
CA HIS A 13 6.25 0.00 0.10
C HIS A 13 4.79 -0.16 0.58
N ASP A 14 4.38 -1.40 0.85
CA ASP A 14 3.02 -1.76 1.25
C ASP A 14 2.87 -2.08 2.75
N ILE A 15 3.93 -1.91 3.56
CA ILE A 15 3.91 -2.26 4.99
C ILE A 15 2.80 -1.54 5.78
N GLY A 16 2.39 -0.35 5.33
CA GLY A 16 1.30 0.40 5.93
C GLY A 16 -0.06 -0.27 5.82
N LYS A 17 -0.26 -1.26 4.93
CA LYS A 17 -1.53 -2.02 4.81
C LYS A 17 -1.89 -2.71 6.13
N PHE A 18 -0.89 -3.22 6.87
CA PHE A 18 -1.11 -3.86 8.17
C PHE A 18 -1.62 -2.87 9.22
N TRP A 19 -0.98 -1.71 9.31
CA TRP A 19 -1.37 -0.69 10.29
C TRP A 19 -2.70 -0.04 9.91
N GLN A 20 -2.94 0.26 8.64
CA GLN A 20 -4.22 0.75 8.14
C GLN A 20 -5.38 -0.18 8.55
N ARG A 21 -5.19 -1.51 8.47
CA ARG A 21 -6.21 -2.49 8.87
C ARG A 21 -6.47 -2.47 10.38
N ALA A 22 -5.47 -2.16 11.19
CA ALA A 22 -5.55 -2.15 12.65
C ALA A 22 -5.94 -0.80 13.26
N ASP A 23 -6.01 0.26 12.46
CA ASP A 23 -6.25 1.64 12.90
C ASP A 23 -7.62 2.16 12.43
N ASP A 24 -8.03 3.31 12.97
CA ASP A 24 -9.17 4.05 12.44
C ASP A 24 -8.84 4.69 11.07
N ALA A 25 -9.86 5.21 10.37
CA ALA A 25 -9.65 5.99 9.17
C ALA A 25 -8.65 7.15 9.42
N TYR A 26 -7.86 7.53 8.41
CA TYR A 26 -6.72 8.45 8.60
C TYR A 26 -7.11 9.79 9.25
N ASP A 27 -8.32 10.28 8.98
CA ASP A 27 -8.89 11.53 9.50
C ASP A 27 -9.36 11.43 10.95
N LYS A 28 -9.53 10.21 11.46
CA LYS A 28 -9.96 9.89 12.83
C LYS A 28 -8.87 9.22 13.66
N SER A 29 -7.79 8.78 13.02
CA SER A 29 -6.67 8.11 13.67
C SER A 29 -6.05 9.00 14.73
N LYS A 30 -5.90 8.45 15.94
CA LYS A 30 -5.13 9.05 17.03
C LYS A 30 -3.65 8.68 16.96
N ASN A 31 -3.31 7.78 16.05
CA ASN A 31 -1.98 7.19 15.93
C ASN A 31 -1.11 7.89 14.88
N LEU A 32 -1.69 8.69 13.98
CA LEU A 32 -0.97 9.46 12.97
C LEU A 32 -0.51 10.82 13.52
N SER A 33 0.74 11.18 13.24
CA SER A 33 1.28 12.49 13.63
C SER A 33 0.77 13.61 12.73
N LYS A 34 0.77 14.85 13.24
CA LYS A 34 0.45 16.05 12.43
C LYS A 34 1.34 16.17 11.19
N ASN A 35 2.61 15.77 11.31
CA ASN A 35 3.55 15.80 10.19
C ASN A 35 3.08 14.88 9.06
N THR A 36 2.67 13.65 9.40
CA THR A 36 2.12 12.71 8.42
C THR A 36 0.85 13.25 7.76
N LEU A 37 -0.06 13.82 8.54
CA LEU A 37 -1.30 14.40 7.99
C LEU A 37 -1.03 15.54 7.01
N ASN A 38 0.00 16.36 7.27
CA ASN A 38 0.38 17.49 6.41
C ASN A 38 0.96 17.08 5.06
N ILE A 39 1.42 15.84 4.90
CA ILE A 39 2.08 15.38 3.67
C ILE A 39 1.22 14.47 2.79
N ILE A 40 0.01 14.11 3.22
CA ILE A 40 -0.90 13.18 2.51
C ILE A 40 -1.03 13.58 1.02
N ASP A 41 -1.18 14.88 0.77
CA ASP A 41 -1.35 15.45 -0.57
C ASP A 41 -0.16 15.24 -1.51
N TYR A 42 1.00 14.89 -0.97
CA TYR A 42 2.23 14.62 -1.73
C TYR A 42 2.46 13.13 -1.97
N ILE A 43 2.01 12.28 -1.04
CA ILE A 43 2.26 10.83 -1.08
C ILE A 43 1.12 10.02 -1.71
N ALA A 44 -0.12 10.50 -1.60
CA ALA A 44 -1.31 9.78 -2.04
C ALA A 44 -1.95 10.48 -3.26
N PRO A 45 -2.28 9.74 -4.34
CA PRO A 45 -3.15 10.26 -5.39
C PRO A 45 -4.55 10.53 -4.84
N LYS A 46 -5.28 11.47 -5.42
CA LYS A 46 -6.62 11.86 -4.95
C LYS A 46 -7.72 11.45 -5.93
N THR A 47 -8.88 11.13 -5.38
CA THR A 47 -10.13 11.05 -6.14
C THR A 47 -10.53 12.43 -6.67
N GLN A 48 -11.50 12.48 -7.60
CA GLN A 48 -12.08 13.74 -8.07
C GLN A 48 -12.71 14.58 -6.94
N LYS A 49 -13.13 13.94 -5.84
CA LYS A 49 -13.68 14.60 -4.65
C LYS A 49 -12.60 15.05 -3.65
N GLY A 50 -11.32 14.87 -3.98
CA GLY A 50 -10.19 15.29 -3.15
C GLY A 50 -9.76 14.30 -2.07
N TYR A 51 -10.44 13.17 -1.91
CA TYR A 51 -10.05 12.14 -0.93
C TYR A 51 -8.82 11.36 -1.39
N PRO A 52 -7.87 11.05 -0.48
CA PRO A 52 -6.71 10.23 -0.81
C PRO A 52 -7.14 8.80 -1.18
N THR A 53 -6.52 8.29 -2.24
CA THR A 53 -6.56 6.88 -2.67
C THR A 53 -5.29 6.18 -2.19
N HIS A 54 -5.26 4.85 -2.22
CA HIS A 54 -4.09 4.07 -1.80
C HIS A 54 -3.57 4.49 -0.41
N GLN A 55 -4.51 4.67 0.53
CA GLN A 55 -4.25 5.36 1.79
C GLN A 55 -3.19 4.69 2.67
N HIS A 56 -2.88 3.41 2.45
CA HIS A 56 -1.83 2.68 3.18
C HIS A 56 -0.47 3.38 3.15
N VAL A 57 -0.19 4.21 2.14
CA VAL A 57 1.04 5.03 2.08
C VAL A 57 1.18 5.99 3.26
N ILE A 58 0.06 6.45 3.82
CA ILE A 58 0.02 7.36 4.98
C ILE A 58 0.63 6.67 6.20
N TRP A 59 0.19 5.43 6.48
CA TRP A 59 0.73 4.62 7.57
C TRP A 59 2.14 4.11 7.28
N THR A 60 2.47 3.86 6.00
CA THR A 60 3.84 3.51 5.59
C THR A 60 4.79 4.64 5.96
N TYR A 61 4.45 5.89 5.61
CA TYR A 61 5.26 7.05 5.98
C TYR A 61 5.42 7.18 7.51
N GLU A 62 4.32 7.17 8.27
CA GLU A 62 4.38 7.32 9.73
C GLU A 62 5.25 6.23 10.37
N LEU A 63 5.14 4.99 9.90
CA LEU A 63 5.92 3.87 10.44
C LEU A 63 7.40 4.07 10.17
N LEU A 64 7.76 4.38 8.94
CA LEU A 64 9.15 4.53 8.55
C LEU A 64 9.78 5.79 9.17
N ASP A 65 9.04 6.90 9.31
CA ASP A 65 9.50 8.07 10.06
C ASP A 65 9.82 7.72 11.52
N ARG A 66 8.97 6.92 12.18
CA ARG A 66 9.23 6.46 13.56
C ARG A 66 10.44 5.54 13.63
N LEU A 67 10.59 4.61 12.69
CA LEU A 67 11.71 3.66 12.66
C LEU A 67 13.03 4.35 12.32
N SER A 68 13.03 5.39 11.49
CA SER A 68 14.24 6.14 11.11
C SER A 68 14.99 6.72 12.31
N LYS A 69 14.26 7.03 13.39
CA LYS A 69 14.83 7.55 14.65
C LYS A 69 15.66 6.52 15.41
N LYS A 70 15.53 5.24 15.06
CA LYS A 70 16.16 4.10 15.76
C LYS A 70 16.92 3.16 14.82
N ASN A 71 16.77 3.31 13.52
CA ASN A 71 17.33 2.41 12.52
C ASN A 71 17.91 3.21 11.35
N GLU A 72 19.24 3.19 11.23
CA GLU A 72 19.98 3.92 10.20
C GLU A 72 19.70 3.44 8.76
N PHE A 73 19.23 2.20 8.59
CA PHE A 73 18.84 1.68 7.28
C PHE A 73 17.54 2.33 6.77
N ILE A 74 16.70 2.86 7.67
CA ILE A 74 15.49 3.60 7.31
C ILE A 74 15.84 5.08 7.24
N ASN A 75 16.47 5.48 6.15
CA ASN A 75 16.80 6.87 5.89
C ASN A 75 15.73 7.56 5.02
N LYS A 76 15.93 8.85 4.73
CA LYS A 76 14.99 9.66 3.92
C LYS A 76 14.70 9.05 2.55
N ASN A 77 15.68 8.45 1.89
CA ASN A 77 15.48 7.84 0.57
C ASN A 77 14.55 6.64 0.65
N VAL A 78 14.73 5.79 1.67
CA VAL A 78 13.86 4.62 1.89
C VAL A 78 12.43 5.04 2.20
N ILE A 79 12.26 6.05 3.08
CA ILE A 79 10.94 6.60 3.41
C ILE A 79 10.27 7.13 2.15
N GLU A 80 10.96 7.98 1.37
CA GLU A 80 10.44 8.59 0.16
C GLU A 80 10.03 7.53 -0.87
N LEU A 81 10.93 6.61 -1.22
CA LEU A 81 10.66 5.55 -2.18
C LEU A 81 9.47 4.67 -1.77
N ALA A 82 9.39 4.28 -0.50
CA ALA A 82 8.34 3.41 0.00
C ALA A 82 7.00 4.13 0.09
N SER A 83 6.94 5.35 0.65
CA SER A 83 5.66 6.04 0.85
C SER A 83 5.16 6.78 -0.39
N TYR A 84 6.02 7.16 -1.32
CA TYR A 84 5.62 7.82 -2.57
C TYR A 84 5.40 6.83 -3.72
N HIS A 85 5.38 5.52 -3.49
CA HIS A 85 5.31 4.56 -4.61
C HIS A 85 4.05 4.73 -5.47
N HIS A 86 2.93 5.24 -4.95
CA HIS A 86 1.73 5.59 -5.75
C HIS A 86 1.78 6.97 -6.43
N ARG A 87 2.76 7.81 -6.08
CA ARG A 87 3.01 9.13 -6.66
C ARG A 87 4.52 9.41 -6.71
N PRO A 88 5.27 8.64 -7.52
CA PRO A 88 6.72 8.71 -7.50
C PRO A 88 7.21 10.07 -7.98
N ILE A 89 8.19 10.63 -7.27
CA ILE A 89 8.86 11.90 -7.63
C ILE A 89 10.27 11.69 -8.20
N SER A 90 10.70 10.43 -8.32
CA SER A 90 12.01 10.03 -8.83
C SER A 90 11.90 8.85 -9.80
N LYS A 91 12.91 8.65 -10.64
CA LYS A 91 12.98 7.49 -11.55
C LYS A 91 13.02 6.17 -10.78
N ASP A 92 13.77 6.14 -9.67
CA ASP A 92 13.87 4.96 -8.82
C ASP A 92 12.52 4.63 -8.14
N GLY A 93 11.77 5.66 -7.71
CA GLY A 93 10.40 5.48 -7.22
C GLY A 93 9.46 4.96 -8.31
N ALA A 94 9.61 5.41 -9.55
CA ALA A 94 8.83 4.92 -10.68
C ALA A 94 9.10 3.43 -10.99
N ILE A 95 10.34 2.95 -10.74
CA ILE A 95 10.65 1.51 -10.84
C ILE A 95 9.83 0.71 -9.82
N ILE A 96 9.77 1.18 -8.56
CA ILE A 96 8.99 0.53 -7.51
C ILE A 96 7.49 0.52 -7.87
N GLN A 97 6.96 1.64 -8.37
CA GLN A 97 5.57 1.72 -8.84
C GLN A 97 5.27 0.68 -9.93
N MET A 98 6.13 0.57 -10.94
CA MET A 98 5.94 -0.40 -12.03
C MET A 98 6.02 -1.84 -11.51
N ALA A 99 6.94 -2.11 -10.59
CA ALA A 99 7.06 -3.43 -9.96
C ALA A 99 5.81 -3.79 -9.15
N ASP A 100 5.24 -2.86 -8.38
CA ASP A 100 3.94 -3.03 -7.71
C ASP A 100 2.84 -3.39 -8.72
N TRP A 101 2.69 -2.61 -9.80
CA TRP A 101 1.68 -2.89 -10.83
C TRP A 101 1.84 -4.26 -11.47
N TRP A 102 3.07 -4.72 -11.72
CA TRP A 102 3.32 -6.04 -12.27
C TRP A 102 3.04 -7.18 -11.28
N ALA A 103 3.22 -6.93 -9.98
CA ALA A 103 2.91 -7.91 -8.93
C ALA A 103 1.40 -8.12 -8.72
N ARG A 104 0.56 -7.13 -9.04
CA ARG A 104 -0.89 -7.12 -8.76
C ARG A 104 -1.75 -8.05 -9.64
N GLY A 105 -1.19 -8.70 -10.66
CA GLY A 105 -1.95 -9.51 -11.62
C GLY A 105 -2.80 -10.63 -11.00
N LEU A 106 -2.44 -11.15 -9.82
CA LEU A 106 -3.19 -12.19 -9.11
C LEU A 106 -4.33 -11.66 -8.22
N GLU A 107 -4.24 -10.42 -7.71
CA GLU A 107 -5.28 -9.84 -6.83
C GLU A 107 -6.56 -9.48 -7.60
N SER A 108 -6.42 -9.04 -8.86
CA SER A 108 -7.57 -8.65 -9.72
C SER A 108 -8.57 -9.79 -9.93
N ILE A 109 -8.09 -11.04 -9.97
CA ILE A 109 -8.93 -12.22 -10.21
C ILE A 109 -9.88 -12.44 -9.02
N TYR A 110 -9.41 -12.23 -7.78
CA TYR A 110 -10.26 -12.35 -6.60
C TYR A 110 -11.25 -11.18 -6.48
N GLU A 111 -10.83 -9.96 -6.82
CA GLU A 111 -11.70 -8.77 -6.77
C GLU A 111 -12.90 -8.85 -7.74
N GLU A 112 -12.75 -9.54 -8.88
CA GLU A 112 -13.81 -9.77 -9.88
C GLU A 112 -14.76 -10.90 -9.49
N THR A 113 -14.28 -11.93 -8.80
CA THR A 113 -15.08 -13.11 -8.42
C THR A 113 -15.89 -12.94 -7.14
N GLU A 114 -15.50 -12.02 -6.25
CA GLU A 114 -16.32 -11.68 -5.09
C GLU A 114 -17.51 -10.82 -5.53
N GLU A 115 -18.74 -11.28 -5.27
CA GLU A 115 -19.93 -10.43 -5.32
C GLU A 115 -19.61 -9.11 -4.61
N LYS A 116 -20.04 -7.98 -5.20
CA LYS A 116 -19.89 -6.63 -4.64
C LYS A 116 -20.62 -6.53 -3.30
N ASN A 117 -20.03 -7.12 -2.28
CA ASN A 117 -20.47 -7.03 -0.91
C ASN A 117 -20.36 -5.56 -0.51
N ASP A 118 -21.41 -5.03 0.11
CA ASP A 118 -21.56 -3.63 0.51
C ASP A 118 -20.65 -3.29 1.71
N TYR A 119 -19.34 -3.43 1.53
CA TYR A 119 -18.36 -3.17 2.56
C TYR A 119 -17.99 -1.68 2.70
N GLY A 120 -18.52 -0.83 1.83
CA GLY A 120 -18.26 0.61 1.82
C GLY A 120 -16.77 0.95 1.75
N THR A 121 -16.37 2.05 2.40
CA THR A 121 -14.98 2.54 2.40
C THR A 121 -14.00 1.65 3.17
N GLU A 122 -14.49 0.71 3.98
CA GLU A 122 -13.68 -0.17 4.85
C GLU A 122 -13.48 -1.57 4.25
N ARG A 123 -13.74 -1.76 2.95
CA ARG A 123 -13.57 -3.04 2.24
C ARG A 123 -12.19 -3.67 2.49
N TYR A 124 -11.13 -2.87 2.46
CA TYR A 124 -9.75 -3.32 2.66
C TYR A 124 -9.48 -3.96 4.04
N LYS A 125 -10.35 -3.74 5.03
CA LYS A 125 -10.26 -4.38 6.36
C LYS A 125 -10.91 -5.75 6.42
N LYS A 126 -11.85 -6.03 5.51
CA LYS A 126 -12.78 -7.16 5.63
C LYS A 126 -12.43 -8.32 4.71
N ILE A 127 -11.63 -8.08 3.67
CA ILE A 127 -11.25 -9.12 2.70
C ILE A 127 -10.05 -9.91 3.22
N PRO A 128 -10.22 -11.22 3.50
CA PRO A 128 -9.11 -12.11 3.83
C PRO A 128 -8.31 -12.49 2.58
N LEU A 129 -7.15 -13.13 2.78
CA LEU A 129 -6.38 -13.69 1.67
C LEU A 129 -7.14 -14.87 1.06
N GLY A 130 -7.37 -14.83 -0.24
CA GLY A 130 -8.00 -15.91 -1.00
C GLY A 130 -7.11 -17.15 -1.10
N ASN A 131 -7.74 -18.33 -1.18
CA ASN A 131 -7.02 -19.58 -1.37
C ASN A 131 -6.58 -19.72 -2.83
N VAL A 132 -5.27 -19.69 -3.11
CA VAL A 132 -4.70 -19.84 -4.46
C VAL A 132 -5.22 -21.06 -5.24
N PHE A 133 -5.57 -22.15 -4.56
CA PHE A 133 -6.08 -23.35 -5.21
C PHE A 133 -7.50 -23.17 -5.77
N SER A 134 -8.27 -22.17 -5.33
CA SER A 134 -9.60 -21.90 -5.91
C SER A 134 -9.53 -21.38 -7.35
N LEU A 135 -8.35 -20.93 -7.80
CA LEU A 135 -8.13 -20.44 -9.16
C LEU A 135 -7.81 -21.57 -10.15
N ILE A 136 -7.61 -22.79 -9.67
CA ILE A 136 -7.26 -23.94 -10.51
C ILE A 136 -8.54 -24.74 -10.77
N GLN A 137 -8.99 -24.79 -12.03
CA GLN A 137 -10.06 -25.70 -12.42
C GLN A 137 -9.47 -27.10 -12.69
N PRO A 138 -10.01 -28.17 -12.09
CA PRO A 138 -9.61 -29.52 -12.46
C PRO A 138 -10.13 -29.85 -13.87
N GLU A 139 -9.29 -30.48 -14.69
CA GLU A 139 -9.52 -30.78 -16.12
C GLU A 139 -10.79 -31.60 -16.42
N ASN A 140 -11.49 -32.14 -15.42
CA ASN A 140 -12.62 -33.06 -15.58
C ASN A 140 -14.01 -32.47 -15.25
N SER A 141 -14.20 -31.15 -15.37
CA SER A 141 -15.49 -30.50 -15.06
C SER A 141 -16.46 -30.39 -16.24
N ALA A 142 -16.21 -31.11 -17.34
CA ALA A 142 -17.15 -31.26 -18.46
C ALA A 142 -17.80 -32.65 -18.41
N VAL A 143 -18.99 -32.72 -17.80
CA VAL A 143 -19.97 -33.81 -17.98
C VAL A 143 -21.30 -33.18 -18.31
#